data_AF-A0A372JAH0-F1
#
_entry.id   AF-A0A372JAH0-F1
#
_cell.length_a   1.000
_cell.length_b   1.000
_cell.length_c   1.000
_cell.angle_alpha   90.00
_cell.angle_beta   90.00
_cell.angle_gamma   90.00
#
_symmetry.space_group_name_H-M   'P 1'
#
loop_
_entity.id
_entity.type
_entity.pdbx_description
1 polymer ?
#
loop_
_entity_poly.entity_id
_entity_poly.type
_entity_poly.pdbx_seq_one_letter_code
_entity_poly.pdbx_strand_id
1 'polypeptide(L)'
;MTTDRTRVRFADFDGDGRADYNIVNDDGSMSTWLNRGGDFSRGWVALMGVAGGTGFGSGPCIRLADMNGDGRADYNVINDNGSITTHINNGGDNHGGWANYGQTARGLTTDQNAVTLTDVTGEGMADYLVTNTDNSVHAYSNNGGDGHGGWNDMGHHRHRRLTRSLPASTLEPSTAPPVGGMPLQPRRHDQPLRQLRRICPWRPNGQGQPPPVLSPDPEGPA
;
A
#
# COMPACT_ATOMS: atom_id res chain seq x y z
N MET A 1 -12.44 6.99 14.53
CA MET A 1 -11.51 5.85 14.33
C MET A 1 -12.24 4.74 13.59
N THR A 2 -11.57 4.01 12.70
CA THR A 2 -12.16 2.90 11.92
C THR A 2 -12.15 1.59 12.73
N THR A 3 -13.16 0.74 12.53
CA THR A 3 -13.16 -0.66 13.03
C THR A 3 -12.55 -1.64 12.02
N ASP A 4 -12.29 -1.18 10.80
CA ASP A 4 -11.66 -1.95 9.75
C ASP A 4 -10.17 -1.60 9.64
N ARG A 5 -9.33 -2.53 10.10
CA ARG A 5 -7.87 -2.42 10.08
C ARG A 5 -7.27 -2.43 8.67
N THR A 6 -8.00 -2.94 7.66
CA THR A 6 -7.48 -3.02 6.28
C THR A 6 -7.39 -1.65 5.60
N ARG A 7 -8.04 -0.64 6.18
CA ARG A 7 -7.99 0.77 5.76
C ARG A 7 -6.89 1.59 6.42
N VAL A 8 -6.17 1.02 7.38
CA VAL A 8 -5.12 1.72 8.12
C VAL A 8 -3.79 1.65 7.36
N ARG A 9 -3.09 2.78 7.26
CA ARG A 9 -1.74 2.91 6.73
C ARG A 9 -0.89 3.72 7.70
N PHE A 10 0.34 3.28 7.93
CA PHE A 10 1.35 4.03 8.66
C PHE A 10 2.38 4.54 7.66
N ALA A 11 2.57 5.85 7.60
CA ALA A 11 3.51 6.52 6.71
C ALA A 11 3.79 7.92 7.25
N ASP A 12 4.97 8.45 7.01
CA ASP A 12 5.34 9.82 7.38
C ASP A 12 4.67 10.79 6.40
N PHE A 13 3.55 11.38 6.82
CA PHE A 13 2.73 12.19 5.93
C PHE A 13 3.26 13.62 5.81
N ASP A 14 3.90 14.16 6.84
CA ASP A 14 4.35 15.54 6.87
C ASP A 14 5.87 15.74 6.86
N GLY A 15 6.63 14.65 6.84
CA GLY A 15 8.07 14.64 6.67
C GLY A 15 8.83 14.96 7.96
N ASP A 16 8.21 14.79 9.14
CA ASP A 16 8.87 15.01 10.42
C ASP A 16 9.74 13.82 10.90
N GLY A 17 9.83 12.77 10.07
CA GLY A 17 10.58 11.55 10.32
C GLY A 17 9.80 10.52 11.14
N ARG A 18 8.51 10.73 11.40
CA ARG A 18 7.67 9.84 12.22
C ARG A 18 6.51 9.31 11.40
N ALA A 19 6.21 8.04 11.60
CA ALA A 19 5.01 7.48 10.99
C ALA A 19 3.74 8.10 11.59
N ASP A 20 2.86 8.56 10.72
CA ASP A 20 1.53 9.06 11.02
C ASP A 20 0.47 7.98 10.83
N TYR A 21 -0.69 8.21 11.45
CA TYR A 21 -1.82 7.29 11.35
C TYR A 21 -2.78 7.77 10.27
N ASN A 22 -2.92 6.97 9.21
CA ASN A 22 -3.73 7.31 8.04
C ASN A 22 -4.86 6.29 7.88
N ILE A 23 -6.08 6.78 7.65
CA ILE A 23 -7.22 5.96 7.24
C ILE A 23 -7.53 6.29 5.79
N VAL A 24 -7.37 5.30 4.90
CA VAL A 24 -7.77 5.39 3.50
C VAL A 24 -9.11 4.67 3.33
N ASN A 25 -10.15 5.40 2.95
CA ASN A 25 -11.49 4.88 2.74
C ASN A 25 -11.63 4.18 1.39
N ASP A 26 -12.67 3.37 1.23
CA ASP A 26 -12.91 2.60 0.00
C ASP A 26 -13.02 3.48 -1.25
N ASP A 27 -13.47 4.73 -1.10
CA ASP A 27 -13.57 5.73 -2.17
C ASP A 27 -12.26 6.50 -2.44
N GLY A 28 -11.18 6.16 -1.73
CA GLY A 28 -9.89 6.84 -1.81
C GLY A 28 -9.80 8.12 -0.99
N SER A 29 -10.85 8.55 -0.28
CA SER A 29 -10.69 9.65 0.66
C SER A 29 -9.79 9.24 1.82
N MET A 30 -8.92 10.13 2.28
CA MET A 30 -7.99 9.86 3.37
C MET A 30 -8.17 10.83 4.54
N SER A 31 -8.08 10.32 5.76
CA SER A 31 -7.95 11.12 6.99
C SER A 31 -6.67 10.76 7.71
N THR A 32 -5.99 11.78 8.22
CA THR A 32 -4.66 11.63 8.83
C THR A 32 -4.64 12.20 10.24
N TRP A 33 -3.88 11.53 11.10
CA TRP A 33 -3.53 11.95 12.44
C TRP A 33 -2.02 12.00 12.56
N LEU A 34 -1.49 13.22 12.69
CA LEU A 34 -0.06 13.47 12.78
C LEU A 34 0.48 13.06 14.13
N ASN A 35 1.61 12.37 14.11
CA ASN A 35 2.29 11.86 15.27
C ASN A 35 3.27 12.88 15.84
N ARG A 36 2.82 13.71 16.78
CA ARG A 36 3.69 14.67 17.48
C ARG A 36 4.50 14.07 18.62
N GLY A 37 4.63 12.75 18.63
CA GLY A 37 5.42 11.95 19.57
C GLY A 37 4.55 11.08 20.47
N GLY A 38 3.44 10.60 19.91
CA GLY A 38 2.47 9.72 20.52
C GLY A 38 1.91 10.25 21.85
N ASP A 39 1.29 9.34 22.60
CA ASP A 39 0.66 9.66 23.88
C ASP A 39 1.67 10.02 24.99
N PHE A 40 2.97 9.87 24.72
CA PHE A 40 4.06 10.18 25.65
C PHE A 40 4.58 11.62 25.54
N SER A 41 4.11 12.41 24.58
CA SER A 41 4.54 13.81 24.44
C SER A 41 3.44 14.75 23.97
N ARG A 42 3.48 15.23 22.71
CA ARG A 42 2.53 16.21 22.14
C ARG A 42 1.30 15.55 21.52
N GLY A 43 1.15 14.23 21.64
CA GLY A 43 -0.05 13.50 21.23
C GLY A 43 -0.19 13.37 19.71
N TRP A 44 -1.43 13.09 19.32
CA TRP A 44 -1.87 12.97 17.93
C TRP A 44 -2.68 14.20 17.51
N VAL A 45 -2.38 14.77 16.34
CA VAL A 45 -3.12 15.92 15.80
C VAL A 45 -3.95 15.48 14.61
N ALA A 46 -5.27 15.64 14.69
CA ALA A 46 -6.19 15.26 13.61
C ALA A 46 -6.23 16.35 12.52
N LEU A 47 -5.90 15.96 11.29
CA LEU A 47 -6.01 16.82 10.11
C LEU A 47 -7.38 16.68 9.40
N MET A 48 -7.95 15.47 9.44
CA MET A 48 -9.29 15.13 8.92
C MET A 48 -9.51 15.48 7.43
N GLY A 49 -9.61 14.45 6.58
CA GLY A 49 -10.04 14.64 5.18
C GLY A 49 -8.99 15.23 4.23
N VAL A 50 -7.72 14.81 4.33
CA VAL A 50 -6.60 15.33 3.55
C VAL A 50 -6.61 14.95 2.06
N ALA A 51 -7.37 13.92 1.65
CA ALA A 51 -7.55 13.54 0.24
C ALA A 51 -9.03 13.39 -0.16
N GLY A 52 -9.93 14.10 0.52
CA GLY A 52 -11.36 14.07 0.22
C GLY A 52 -11.68 14.60 -1.17
N GLY A 53 -12.52 13.89 -1.93
CA GLY A 53 -13.01 14.36 -3.25
C GLY A 53 -11.99 14.33 -4.38
N THR A 54 -10.82 13.75 -4.16
CA THR A 54 -9.74 13.66 -5.16
C THR A 54 -10.05 12.65 -6.28
N GLY A 55 -10.79 11.59 -5.95
CA GLY A 55 -11.13 10.53 -6.91
C GLY A 55 -9.92 9.76 -7.44
N PHE A 56 -8.77 9.83 -6.76
CA PHE A 56 -7.50 9.27 -7.26
C PHE A 56 -7.56 7.75 -7.50
N GLY A 57 -8.37 7.02 -6.73
CA GLY A 57 -8.55 5.58 -6.87
C GLY A 57 -9.36 5.02 -5.71
N SER A 58 -9.55 3.69 -5.67
CA SER A 58 -10.23 3.05 -4.55
C SER A 58 -9.25 2.66 -3.44
N GLY A 59 -9.69 2.81 -2.18
CA GLY A 59 -8.92 2.58 -0.95
C GLY A 59 -7.98 1.38 -0.96
N PRO A 60 -8.47 0.18 -1.35
CA PRO A 60 -7.66 -1.05 -1.35
C PRO A 60 -6.45 -1.00 -2.28
N CYS A 61 -6.49 -0.21 -3.36
CA CYS A 61 -5.45 -0.16 -4.38
C CYS A 61 -4.39 0.95 -4.07
N ILE A 62 -4.51 1.64 -2.91
CA ILE A 62 -3.61 2.75 -2.51
C ILE A 62 -2.51 2.29 -1.55
N ARG A 63 -1.30 2.80 -1.78
CA ARG A 63 -0.16 2.74 -0.86
C ARG A 63 0.38 4.15 -0.64
N LEU A 64 0.95 4.37 0.56
CA LEU A 64 1.62 5.62 0.92
C LEU A 64 3.11 5.34 0.99
N ALA A 65 3.89 6.05 0.17
CA ALA A 65 5.34 5.88 0.07
C ALA A 65 5.94 7.11 -0.60
N ASP A 66 7.11 7.54 -0.15
CA ASP A 66 7.83 8.69 -0.73
C ASP A 66 8.41 8.28 -2.09
N MET A 67 7.89 8.81 -3.19
CA MET A 67 8.34 8.45 -4.55
C MET A 67 9.31 9.48 -5.12
N ASN A 68 9.40 10.67 -4.55
CA ASN A 68 10.20 11.79 -5.05
C ASN A 68 11.39 12.15 -4.15
N GLY A 69 11.52 11.51 -2.98
CA GLY A 69 12.61 11.67 -2.04
C GLY A 69 12.54 12.95 -1.22
N ASP A 70 11.35 13.56 -1.07
CA ASP A 70 11.19 14.81 -0.33
C ASP A 70 10.94 14.61 1.18
N GLY A 71 10.90 13.35 1.62
CA GLY A 71 10.68 12.94 3.00
C GLY A 71 9.20 12.73 3.35
N ARG A 72 8.26 13.04 2.46
CA ARG A 72 6.82 12.87 2.70
C ARG A 72 6.29 11.70 1.91
N ALA A 73 5.36 10.97 2.51
CA ALA A 73 4.68 9.89 1.84
C ALA A 73 3.73 10.43 0.77
N ASP A 74 3.94 9.97 -0.46
CA ASP A 74 3.09 10.26 -1.61
C ASP A 74 1.93 9.27 -1.72
N TYR A 75 0.91 9.67 -2.50
CA TYR A 75 -0.28 8.88 -2.71
C TYR A 75 -0.19 8.07 -4.00
N ASN A 76 -0.01 6.76 -3.85
CA ASN A 76 0.31 5.86 -4.96
C ASN A 76 -0.85 4.88 -5.21
N VAL A 77 -1.44 4.99 -6.40
CA VAL A 77 -2.50 4.10 -6.85
C VAL A 77 -1.89 2.99 -7.69
N ILE A 78 -1.97 1.76 -7.20
CA ILE A 78 -1.55 0.57 -7.95
C ILE A 78 -2.72 0.13 -8.82
N ASN A 79 -2.54 0.14 -10.13
CA ASN A 79 -3.55 -0.31 -11.09
C ASN A 79 -3.54 -1.83 -11.25
N ASP A 80 -4.54 -2.39 -11.93
CA ASP A 80 -4.72 -3.85 -12.07
C ASP A 80 -3.53 -4.57 -12.71
N ASN A 81 -2.74 -3.88 -13.54
CA ASN A 81 -1.51 -4.40 -14.15
C ASN A 81 -0.24 -4.06 -13.35
N GLY A 82 -0.37 -3.64 -12.10
CA GLY A 82 0.74 -3.26 -11.23
C GLY A 82 1.35 -1.90 -11.57
N SER A 83 0.85 -1.19 -12.59
CA SER A 83 1.32 0.17 -12.86
C SER A 83 0.98 1.10 -11.71
N ILE A 84 1.74 2.18 -11.58
CA ILE A 84 1.55 3.15 -10.49
C ILE A 84 1.19 4.49 -11.08
N THR A 85 0.11 5.08 -10.56
CA THR A 85 -0.19 6.50 -10.70
C THR A 85 0.10 7.19 -9.39
N THR A 86 1.00 8.17 -9.41
CA THR A 86 1.48 8.87 -8.21
C THR A 86 0.90 10.28 -8.13
N HIS A 87 0.50 10.68 -6.92
CA HIS A 87 0.18 12.06 -6.58
C HIS A 87 1.13 12.50 -5.46
N ILE A 88 1.97 13.48 -5.75
CA ILE A 88 2.96 14.00 -4.81
C ILE A 88 2.27 14.77 -3.69
N ASN A 89 2.71 14.48 -2.47
CA ASN A 89 2.30 15.17 -1.27
C ASN A 89 3.18 16.41 -1.02
N ASN A 90 2.73 17.59 -1.48
CA ASN A 90 3.46 18.84 -1.21
C ASN A 90 3.13 19.45 0.16
N GLY A 91 2.71 18.66 1.15
CA GLY A 91 2.14 19.14 2.42
C GLY A 91 0.62 19.14 2.39
N GLY A 92 0.04 18.07 1.84
CA GLY A 92 -1.38 17.90 1.53
C GLY A 92 -2.28 18.22 2.73
N ASP A 93 -3.16 19.20 2.52
CA ASP A 93 -4.04 19.90 3.48
C ASP A 93 -3.57 21.31 3.92
N ASN A 94 -3.85 22.27 3.05
CA ASN A 94 -3.59 23.71 3.23
C ASN A 94 -2.11 24.16 3.27
N HIS A 95 -1.15 23.24 3.11
CA HIS A 95 0.29 23.57 3.11
C HIS A 95 1.03 23.19 1.81
N GLY A 96 0.30 22.94 0.72
CA GLY A 96 0.85 22.75 -0.63
C GLY A 96 0.05 21.78 -1.51
N GLY A 97 -0.80 20.94 -0.91
CA GLY A 97 -1.78 20.12 -1.63
C GLY A 97 -1.19 18.92 -2.39
N TRP A 98 -2.04 18.26 -3.19
CA TRP A 98 -1.66 17.11 -4.01
C TRP A 98 -1.31 17.56 -5.43
N ALA A 99 -0.15 17.14 -5.93
CA ALA A 99 0.22 17.34 -7.33
C ALA A 99 0.13 16.02 -8.10
N ASN A 100 -0.58 15.99 -9.22
CA ASN A 100 -0.59 14.82 -10.09
C ASN A 100 0.79 14.66 -10.75
N TYR A 101 1.45 13.54 -10.47
CA TYR A 101 2.75 13.19 -11.05
C TYR A 101 2.60 12.24 -12.24
N GLY A 102 1.40 11.69 -12.45
CA GLY A 102 1.10 10.78 -13.54
C GLY A 102 1.56 9.36 -13.26
N GLN A 103 1.79 8.61 -14.34
CA GLN A 103 2.19 7.21 -14.26
C GLN A 103 3.70 7.10 -14.01
N THR A 104 4.08 6.60 -12.84
CA THR A 104 5.48 6.44 -12.42
C THR A 104 6.02 5.04 -12.65
N ALA A 105 5.17 4.04 -12.87
CA ALA A 105 5.58 2.70 -13.25
C ALA A 105 4.62 2.08 -14.28
N ARG A 106 5.14 1.39 -15.30
CA ARG A 106 4.36 0.66 -16.31
C ARG A 106 3.67 -0.61 -15.81
N GLY A 107 4.13 -1.15 -14.68
CA GLY A 107 3.54 -2.33 -14.03
C GLY A 107 4.08 -3.66 -14.54
N LEU A 108 4.20 -4.63 -13.61
CA LEU A 108 4.89 -5.91 -13.83
C LEU A 108 4.11 -7.13 -13.32
N THR A 109 2.87 -6.94 -12.88
CA THR A 109 2.06 -8.00 -12.25
C THR A 109 0.58 -7.76 -12.49
N THR A 110 -0.26 -8.78 -12.40
CA THR A 110 -1.73 -8.59 -12.40
C THR A 110 -2.34 -8.72 -11.00
N ASP A 111 -1.50 -8.80 -9.97
CA ASP A 111 -1.91 -8.82 -8.56
C ASP A 111 -1.34 -7.60 -7.83
N GLN A 112 -2.19 -6.62 -7.55
CA GLN A 112 -1.84 -5.41 -6.81
C GLN A 112 -1.33 -5.69 -5.40
N ASN A 113 -1.69 -6.83 -4.79
CA ASN A 113 -1.23 -7.21 -3.45
C ASN A 113 0.20 -7.74 -3.46
N ALA A 114 0.72 -8.12 -4.63
CA ALA A 114 2.12 -8.50 -4.79
C ALA A 114 3.06 -7.29 -4.80
N VAL A 115 2.54 -6.07 -5.00
CA VAL A 115 3.33 -4.83 -5.09
C VAL A 115 3.56 -4.24 -3.70
N THR A 116 4.84 -4.02 -3.37
CA THR A 116 5.30 -3.30 -2.18
C THR A 116 6.13 -2.09 -2.63
N LEU A 117 5.93 -0.96 -1.95
CA LEU A 117 6.72 0.26 -2.14
C LEU A 117 7.48 0.55 -0.85
N THR A 118 8.80 0.55 -0.91
CA THR A 118 9.66 0.83 0.24
C THR A 118 11.07 1.10 -0.24
N ASP A 119 11.78 1.99 0.45
CA ASP A 119 13.18 2.28 0.17
C ASP A 119 14.06 1.10 0.65
N VAL A 120 14.54 0.28 -0.28
CA VAL A 120 15.48 -0.83 0.02
C VAL A 120 16.93 -0.47 -0.29
N THR A 121 17.17 0.59 -1.05
CA THR A 121 18.51 1.04 -1.43
C THR A 121 19.09 2.12 -0.50
N GLY A 122 18.25 2.80 0.27
CA GLY A 122 18.62 3.76 1.31
C GLY A 122 18.83 5.20 0.82
N GLU A 123 18.32 5.55 -0.35
CA GLU A 123 18.43 6.88 -0.97
C GLU A 123 17.28 7.82 -0.64
N GLY A 124 16.27 7.36 0.11
CA GLY A 124 15.11 8.15 0.52
C GLY A 124 13.93 8.08 -0.44
N MET A 125 14.05 7.42 -1.60
CA MET A 125 12.94 7.15 -2.51
C MET A 125 12.46 5.71 -2.36
N ALA A 126 11.16 5.50 -2.50
CA ALA A 126 10.56 4.18 -2.43
C ALA A 126 10.79 3.41 -3.73
N ASP A 127 11.22 2.16 -3.58
CA ASP A 127 11.46 1.23 -4.67
C ASP A 127 10.23 0.39 -5.01
N TYR A 128 10.19 -0.14 -6.23
CA TYR A 128 9.11 -0.99 -6.71
C TYR A 128 9.48 -2.47 -6.52
N LEU A 129 8.78 -3.15 -5.63
CA LEU A 129 9.01 -4.58 -5.33
C LEU A 129 7.79 -5.42 -5.71
N VAL A 130 8.02 -6.56 -6.37
CA VAL A 130 6.99 -7.56 -6.68
C VAL A 130 7.31 -8.88 -6.00
N THR A 131 6.41 -9.34 -5.13
CA THR A 131 6.47 -10.69 -4.58
C THR A 131 5.79 -11.68 -5.51
N ASN A 132 6.59 -12.53 -6.15
CA ASN A 132 6.10 -13.55 -7.07
C ASN A 132 5.44 -14.72 -6.32
N THR A 133 4.62 -15.50 -7.03
CA THR A 133 3.87 -16.65 -6.48
C THR A 133 4.74 -17.76 -5.89
N ASP A 134 6.02 -17.77 -6.25
CA ASP A 134 7.03 -18.70 -5.80
C ASP A 134 7.90 -18.14 -4.65
N ASN A 135 7.46 -17.02 -4.05
CA ASN A 135 8.11 -16.31 -2.95
C ASN A 135 9.49 -15.69 -3.29
N SER A 136 9.79 -15.48 -4.57
CA SER A 136 10.85 -14.52 -4.93
C SER A 136 10.32 -13.10 -4.84
N VAL A 137 11.22 -12.16 -4.56
CA VAL A 137 10.97 -10.73 -4.70
C VAL A 137 11.81 -10.20 -5.86
N HIS A 138 11.18 -9.59 -6.86
CA HIS A 138 11.86 -8.73 -7.83
C HIS A 138 11.88 -7.31 -7.28
N ALA A 139 13.03 -6.65 -7.26
CA ALA A 139 13.14 -5.26 -6.85
C ALA A 139 13.66 -4.38 -7.99
N TYR A 140 13.13 -3.17 -8.07
CA TYR A 140 13.54 -2.13 -9.02
C TYR A 140 13.79 -0.85 -8.25
N SER A 141 15.02 -0.34 -8.29
CA SER A 141 15.36 0.88 -7.57
C SER A 141 14.79 2.09 -8.29
N ASN A 142 14.28 3.06 -7.53
CA ASN A 142 13.68 4.27 -8.08
C ASN A 142 14.77 5.30 -8.41
N ASN A 143 14.84 5.73 -9.68
CA ASN A 143 15.66 6.88 -10.08
C ASN A 143 14.79 8.05 -10.55
N GLY A 144 13.63 8.21 -9.91
CA GLY A 144 12.56 9.16 -10.23
C GLY A 144 11.38 8.54 -10.99
N GLY A 145 11.50 7.31 -11.50
CA GLY A 145 10.42 6.55 -12.13
C GLY A 145 10.23 6.80 -13.62
N ASP A 146 9.21 6.19 -14.22
CA ASP A 146 8.95 6.27 -15.66
C ASP A 146 8.65 7.71 -16.08
N GLY A 147 9.43 8.24 -17.04
CA GLY A 147 9.33 9.64 -17.49
C GLY A 147 10.14 10.63 -16.65
N HIS A 148 10.77 10.18 -15.57
CA HIS A 148 11.38 11.03 -14.55
C HIS A 148 12.75 10.51 -14.06
N GLY A 149 13.43 9.69 -14.86
CA GLY A 149 14.79 9.18 -14.61
C GLY A 149 14.89 7.64 -14.53
N GLY A 150 13.76 6.95 -14.49
CA GLY A 150 13.62 5.52 -14.75
C GLY A 150 13.69 4.62 -13.52
N TRP A 151 13.78 3.32 -13.79
CA TRP A 151 13.87 2.24 -12.82
C TRP A 151 15.09 1.37 -13.11
N ASN A 152 15.87 1.03 -12.10
CA ASN A 152 17.01 0.12 -12.24
C ASN A 152 16.63 -1.27 -11.75
N ASP A 153 16.71 -2.28 -12.62
CA ASP A 153 16.46 -3.68 -12.23
C ASP A 153 17.56 -4.17 -11.26
N MET A 154 17.16 -4.55 -10.04
CA MET A 154 18.04 -5.11 -9.01
C MET A 154 18.01 -6.65 -8.98
N GLY A 155 17.23 -7.27 -9.86
CA GLY A 155 17.05 -8.71 -9.97
C GLY A 155 16.10 -9.31 -8.93
N HIS A 156 16.06 -10.64 -8.91
CA HIS A 156 15.20 -11.40 -8.02
C HIS A 156 15.96 -12.04 -6.87
N HIS A 157 15.48 -11.84 -5.64
CA HIS A 157 15.97 -12.56 -4.47
C HIS A 157 14.98 -13.65 -4.04
N ARG A 158 15.49 -14.84 -3.71
CA ARG A 158 14.76 -15.91 -3.02
C ARG A 158 15.51 -16.28 -1.76
N HIS A 159 14.79 -16.42 -0.65
CA HIS A 159 15.38 -17.03 0.53
C HIS A 159 15.70 -18.51 0.24
N ARG A 160 16.98 -18.82 0.03
CA ARG A 160 17.44 -20.21 0.04
C ARG A 160 17.37 -20.71 1.48
N ARG A 161 16.49 -21.68 1.75
CA ARG A 161 16.62 -22.50 2.97
C ARG A 161 17.95 -23.23 2.86
N LEU A 162 18.97 -22.73 3.55
CA LEU A 162 20.20 -23.48 3.78
C LEU A 162 19.83 -24.64 4.70
N THR A 163 19.44 -25.78 4.14
CA THR A 163 19.49 -27.04 4.88
C THR A 163 20.97 -27.36 5.05
N ARG A 164 21.58 -26.83 6.12
CA ARG A 164 22.84 -27.35 6.62
C ARG A 164 22.53 -28.78 7.07
N SER A 165 22.77 -29.75 6.18
CA SER A 165 22.87 -31.15 6.58
C SER A 165 24.05 -31.23 7.53
N LEU A 166 23.78 -31.16 8.83
CA LEU A 166 24.76 -31.60 9.81
C LEU A 166 25.06 -33.06 9.46
N PRO A 167 26.33 -33.46 9.26
CA PRO A 167 26.63 -34.88 9.17
C PRO A 167 26.06 -35.54 10.43
N ALA A 168 25.40 -36.68 10.27
CA ALA A 168 24.92 -37.46 11.39
C ALA A 168 26.12 -37.84 12.26
N SER A 169 26.40 -37.04 13.31
CA SER A 169 27.29 -37.48 14.37
C SER A 169 26.54 -38.59 15.08
N THR A 170 27.12 -39.79 15.08
CA THR A 170 26.70 -40.95 15.87
C THR A 170 26.48 -40.53 17.32
N LEU A 171 25.24 -40.22 17.67
CA LEU A 171 24.79 -40.14 19.05
C LEU A 171 24.53 -41.58 19.49
N GLU A 172 25.39 -42.08 20.37
CA GLU A 172 25.16 -43.28 21.16
C GLU A 172 23.76 -43.22 21.82
N PRO A 173 22.96 -44.30 21.80
CA PRO A 173 21.64 -44.28 22.41
C PRO A 173 21.75 -44.25 23.93
N SER A 174 21.45 -43.07 24.51
CA SER A 174 21.23 -42.92 25.95
C SER A 174 19.95 -43.68 26.35
N THR A 175 20.09 -44.59 27.32
CA THR A 175 19.01 -45.38 27.91
C THR A 175 18.14 -44.52 28.83
N ALA A 176 16.94 -44.13 28.38
CA ALA A 176 15.90 -43.57 29.22
C ALA A 176 14.61 -44.42 29.11
N PRO A 177 13.91 -44.71 30.22
CA PRO A 177 12.73 -45.58 30.21
C PRO A 177 11.48 -44.86 29.67
N PRO A 178 10.45 -45.61 29.20
CA PRO A 178 9.32 -45.04 28.48
C PRO A 178 8.30 -44.41 29.44
N VAL A 179 7.90 -43.17 29.15
CA VAL A 179 6.69 -42.56 29.74
C VAL A 179 5.58 -42.59 28.69
N GLY A 180 4.41 -43.08 29.13
CA GLY A 180 3.27 -43.49 28.31
C GLY A 180 2.66 -42.43 27.41
N GLY A 181 2.06 -42.91 26.33
CA GLY A 181 1.57 -42.12 25.21
C GLY A 181 0.25 -41.38 25.42
N MET A 182 0.06 -40.37 24.57
CA MET A 182 -1.24 -39.85 24.14
C MET A 182 -1.20 -39.67 22.61
N PRO A 183 -2.19 -40.15 21.85
CA PRO A 183 -2.18 -40.03 20.40
C PRO A 183 -2.57 -38.61 19.94
N LEU A 184 -1.77 -38.07 19.00
CA LEU A 184 -2.08 -36.84 18.27
C LEU A 184 -3.27 -37.07 17.32
N GLN A 185 -4.31 -36.24 17.42
CA GLN A 185 -5.34 -36.16 16.39
C GLN A 185 -4.98 -35.10 15.34
N PRO A 186 -5.09 -35.38 14.04
CA PRO A 186 -4.88 -34.37 12.99
C PRO A 186 -6.13 -33.50 12.83
N ARG A 187 -5.98 -32.18 13.00
CA ARG A 187 -7.01 -31.22 12.58
C ARG A 187 -6.95 -31.03 11.06
N ARG A 188 -7.94 -31.57 10.34
CA ARG A 188 -8.25 -31.19 8.97
C ARG A 188 -8.99 -29.84 9.00
N HIS A 189 -8.48 -28.86 8.26
CA HIS A 189 -9.27 -27.72 7.80
C HIS A 189 -8.82 -27.36 6.38
N ASP A 190 -9.29 -28.16 5.43
CA ASP A 190 -9.36 -27.74 4.03
C ASP A 190 -10.66 -26.94 3.86
N GLN A 191 -10.56 -25.63 3.72
CA GLN A 191 -11.59 -24.83 3.06
C GLN A 191 -10.91 -23.95 2.00
N PRO A 192 -11.34 -24.00 0.73
CA PRO A 192 -10.80 -23.12 -0.29
C PRO A 192 -11.31 -21.69 -0.05
N LEU A 193 -10.37 -20.74 0.09
CA LEU A 193 -10.66 -19.32 0.11
C LEU A 193 -11.25 -18.92 -1.26
N ARG A 194 -12.54 -18.59 -1.29
CA ARG A 194 -13.13 -17.85 -2.40
C ARG A 194 -12.47 -16.47 -2.44
N GLN A 195 -11.51 -16.29 -3.34
CA GLN A 195 -10.98 -14.97 -3.67
C GLN A 195 -12.08 -14.13 -4.32
N LEU A 196 -12.70 -13.23 -3.55
CA LEU A 196 -13.46 -12.13 -4.10
C LEU A 196 -12.46 -11.18 -4.75
N ARG A 197 -12.23 -11.34 -6.05
CA ARG A 197 -11.48 -10.37 -6.87
C ARG A 197 -12.27 -9.08 -6.89
N ARG A 198 -11.87 -8.12 -6.05
CA ARG A 198 -12.32 -6.72 -6.16
C ARG A 198 -11.50 -6.11 -7.29
N ILE A 199 -12.07 -6.12 -8.48
CA ILE A 199 -11.50 -5.51 -9.69
C ILE A 199 -11.52 -3.98 -9.49
N CYS A 200 -10.43 -3.26 -9.76
CA CYS A 200 -10.35 -1.80 -9.64
C CYS A 200 -10.64 -1.17 -11.03
N PRO A 201 -11.90 -0.77 -11.36
CA PRO A 201 -12.14 -0.10 -12.64
C PRO A 201 -11.53 1.29 -12.65
N TRP A 202 -10.60 1.53 -13.57
CA TRP A 202 -10.16 2.87 -13.96
C TRP A 202 -11.36 3.67 -14.47
N ARG A 203 -11.57 4.89 -13.95
CA ARG A 203 -12.56 5.85 -14.47
C ARG A 203 -11.81 7.00 -15.15
N PRO A 204 -11.96 7.21 -16.46
CA PRO A 204 -11.54 8.46 -17.08
C PRO A 204 -12.42 9.59 -16.54
N ASN A 205 -11.79 10.71 -16.15
CA ASN A 205 -12.49 11.91 -15.73
C ASN A 205 -13.51 12.35 -16.80
N GLY A 206 -14.76 12.45 -16.36
CA GLY A 206 -15.86 12.99 -17.16
C GLY A 206 -15.60 14.47 -17.46
N GLN A 207 -15.79 14.84 -18.72
CA GLN A 207 -15.95 16.24 -19.10
C GLN A 207 -17.08 16.84 -18.28
N GLY A 208 -16.84 18.03 -17.73
CA GLY A 208 -17.83 18.77 -16.94
C GLY A 208 -19.13 18.92 -17.70
N GLN A 209 -20.21 18.38 -17.12
CA GLN A 209 -21.54 18.87 -17.47
C GLN A 209 -21.72 20.24 -16.81
N PRO A 210 -22.11 21.30 -17.54
CA PRO A 210 -22.53 22.53 -16.91
C PRO A 210 -23.78 22.27 -16.04
N PRO A 211 -23.98 23.02 -14.95
CA PRO A 211 -25.12 22.83 -14.07
C PRO A 211 -26.44 22.95 -14.85
N PRO A 212 -27.49 22.19 -14.47
CA PRO A 212 -28.76 22.24 -15.15
C PRO A 212 -29.35 23.66 -15.06
N VAL A 213 -29.70 24.20 -16.23
CA VAL A 213 -30.53 25.41 -16.34
C VAL A 213 -31.90 25.06 -15.76
N LEU A 214 -32.28 25.71 -14.66
CA LEU A 214 -33.65 25.66 -14.15
C LEU A 214 -34.55 26.36 -15.18
N SER A 215 -35.30 25.57 -15.94
CA SER A 215 -36.45 26.09 -16.70
C SER A 215 -37.51 26.56 -15.70
N PRO A 216 -38.14 27.73 -15.89
CA PRO A 216 -39.25 28.15 -15.03
C PRO A 216 -40.47 27.24 -15.24
N ASP A 217 -41.11 26.86 -14.13
CA ASP A 217 -42.33 26.07 -14.09
C ASP A 217 -43.46 26.73 -14.89
N PRO A 218 -44.31 25.95 -15.60
CA PRO A 218 -45.52 26.49 -16.21
C PRO A 218 -46.60 26.67 -15.14
N GLU A 219 -46.97 27.92 -14.85
CA GLU A 219 -48.21 28.21 -14.12
C GLU A 219 -49.43 27.66 -14.89
N GLY A 220 -50.30 26.98 -14.15
CA GLY A 220 -51.57 26.42 -14.62
C GLY A 220 -52.65 27.49 -14.88
N PRO A 221 -53.81 27.08 -15.42
CA PRO A 221 -54.70 27.95 -16.18
C PRO A 221 -55.64 28.80 -15.31
N ALA A 222 -56.03 29.95 -15.88
CA ALA A 222 -57.22 30.73 -15.50
C ALA A 222 -58.45 30.28 -16.30
#